data_AF-A0A7W1C7W5-F1
#
_entry.id   AF-A0A7W1C7W5-F1
#
_cell.length_a   1.000
_cell.length_b   1.000
_cell.length_c   1.000
_cell.angle_alpha   90.00
_cell.angle_beta   90.00
_cell.angle_gamma   90.00
#
_symmetry.space_group_name_H-M   'P 1'
#
loop_
_entity.id
_entity.type
_entity.pdbx_description
1 polymer ?
#
loop_
_entity_poly.entity_id
_entity_poly.type
_entity_poly.pdbx_seq_one_letter_code
_entity_poly.pdbx_strand_id
1 'polypeptide(L)'
;MFVGRDTEAKGLLSGIGGAGSSRQAVGGAPGVGKTTLVQSVKAAAIAHDYWATQGRIPFYPDDSVERVLGRILEGIYEAVLTARPHAAEQPAMQRAQQYVRAFRLTGGGGSLSVAGFGGSLTQTTAAITPAAGLILDGPRVIRELLDLALANGRGVVLHLNNLENLSDKGVANAADILRSLRDPVLLQAGLHVLLVGTAEAVTAATTAHQQLRSVFSLLTLEAMPLEDVQALLAARYRHLVLDARRAPTPPAAPDAVATLYPLFHGDLRGLLKALEEGVSLLVGLVGDAPGAPVALRPCGPRCSAATATCSGRRCHLRASGSSRRGPTRSAPTRPRPRSGCGRCGK
;
A
#
# COMPACT_ATOMS: atom_id res chain seq x y z
N MET A 1 -10.38 -11.26 -2.30
CA MET A 1 -11.10 -10.84 -1.07
C MET A 1 -11.11 -9.33 -1.03
N PHE A 2 -12.15 -8.73 -1.58
CA PHE A 2 -12.39 -7.30 -1.53
C PHE A 2 -13.87 -7.17 -1.17
N VAL A 3 -14.18 -6.38 -0.13
CA VAL A 3 -15.55 -6.21 0.37
C VAL A 3 -15.77 -4.72 0.55
N GLY A 4 -16.95 -4.26 0.14
CA GLY A 4 -17.25 -2.84 -0.01
C GLY A 4 -16.58 -2.24 -1.24
N ARG A 5 -16.91 -0.98 -1.54
CA ARG A 5 -16.35 -0.20 -2.66
C ARG A 5 -16.64 -0.74 -4.06
N ASP A 6 -17.72 -1.50 -4.23
CA ASP A 6 -18.08 -2.07 -5.53
C ASP A 6 -18.40 -0.97 -6.55
N THR A 7 -19.03 0.12 -6.11
CA THR A 7 -19.34 1.27 -6.97
C THR A 7 -18.07 1.94 -7.48
N GLU A 8 -17.10 2.19 -6.60
CA GLU A 8 -15.81 2.77 -6.94
C GLU A 8 -14.99 1.85 -7.85
N ALA A 9 -14.96 0.55 -7.55
CA ALA A 9 -14.27 -0.43 -8.38
C ALA A 9 -14.88 -0.52 -9.79
N LYS A 10 -16.22 -0.55 -9.88
CA LYS A 10 -16.95 -0.53 -11.16
C LYS A 10 -16.69 0.75 -11.93
N GLY A 11 -16.66 1.90 -11.26
CA GLY A 11 -16.32 3.18 -11.89
C GLY A 11 -14.92 3.15 -12.50
N LEU A 12 -13.93 2.69 -11.74
CA LEU A 12 -12.54 2.58 -12.20
C LEU A 12 -12.40 1.59 -13.37
N LEU A 13 -13.05 0.42 -13.30
CA LEU A 13 -13.05 -0.57 -14.37
C LEU A 13 -13.77 -0.07 -15.63
N SER A 14 -14.87 0.66 -15.48
CA SER A 14 -15.58 1.27 -16.61
C SER A 14 -14.70 2.31 -17.32
N GLY A 15 -13.94 3.11 -16.56
CA GLY A 15 -12.95 4.03 -17.12
C GLY A 15 -11.82 3.32 -17.88
N ILE A 16 -11.35 2.17 -17.39
CA ILE A 16 -10.36 1.33 -18.09
C ILE A 16 -10.96 0.70 -19.36
N GLY A 17 -12.18 0.18 -19.27
CA GLY A 17 -12.85 -0.57 -20.34
C GLY A 17 -13.43 0.29 -21.47
N GLY A 18 -13.83 1.53 -21.17
CA GLY A 18 -14.59 2.39 -22.07
C GLY A 18 -13.76 3.26 -23.01
N ALA A 19 -12.45 3.36 -22.81
CA ALA A 19 -11.56 4.20 -23.61
C ALA A 19 -10.32 3.43 -24.06
N GLY A 20 -9.72 3.83 -25.20
CA GLY A 20 -8.46 3.26 -25.68
C GLY A 20 -7.25 3.55 -24.77
N SER A 21 -7.38 4.48 -23.83
CA SER A 21 -6.44 4.77 -22.73
C SER A 21 -7.18 5.53 -21.63
N SER A 22 -6.77 5.38 -20.37
CA SER A 22 -7.46 6.04 -19.24
C SER A 22 -6.49 6.58 -18.21
N ARG A 23 -6.76 7.76 -17.64
CA ARG A 23 -6.00 8.31 -16.52
C ARG A 23 -6.97 8.60 -15.38
N GLN A 24 -6.86 7.86 -14.30
CA GLN A 24 -7.75 7.96 -13.16
C GLN A 24 -6.92 8.21 -11.92
N ALA A 25 -7.43 9.09 -11.07
CA ALA A 25 -6.78 9.58 -9.88
C ALA A 25 -7.62 9.21 -8.67
N VAL A 26 -7.04 8.49 -7.70
CA VAL A 26 -7.71 7.98 -6.50
C VAL A 26 -7.13 8.66 -5.27
N GLY A 27 -7.87 9.63 -4.76
CA GLY A 27 -7.56 10.35 -3.52
C GLY A 27 -8.31 9.76 -2.32
N GLY A 28 -7.87 10.07 -1.11
CA GLY A 28 -8.57 9.70 0.14
C GLY A 28 -7.62 9.72 1.34
N ALA A 29 -8.18 9.75 2.55
CA ALA A 29 -7.38 9.79 3.77
C ALA A 29 -6.45 8.55 3.92
N PRO A 30 -5.37 8.63 4.72
CA PRO A 30 -4.59 7.45 5.07
C PRO A 30 -5.46 6.32 5.62
N GLY A 31 -5.16 5.07 5.26
CA GLY A 31 -5.87 3.92 5.83
C GLY A 31 -7.24 3.55 5.24
N VAL A 32 -7.87 4.39 4.41
CA VAL A 32 -9.23 4.14 3.88
C VAL A 32 -9.36 3.01 2.83
N GLY A 33 -8.26 2.30 2.54
CA GLY A 33 -8.28 1.15 1.62
C GLY A 33 -7.98 1.45 0.15
N LYS A 34 -7.45 2.63 -0.20
CA LYS A 34 -7.08 3.03 -1.58
C LYS A 34 -6.26 1.96 -2.32
N THR A 35 -5.18 1.50 -1.69
CA THR A 35 -4.29 0.50 -2.28
C THR A 35 -5.03 -0.83 -2.51
N THR A 36 -5.89 -1.23 -1.57
CA THR A 36 -6.67 -2.46 -1.68
C THR A 36 -7.65 -2.38 -2.84
N LEU A 37 -8.34 -1.24 -2.99
CA LEU A 37 -9.23 -0.96 -4.14
C LEU A 37 -8.45 -1.03 -5.47
N VAL A 38 -7.30 -0.38 -5.55
CA VAL A 38 -6.53 -0.34 -6.80
C VAL A 38 -5.99 -1.73 -7.16
N GLN A 39 -5.61 -2.55 -6.18
CA GLN A 39 -5.21 -3.94 -6.46
C GLN A 39 -6.40 -4.83 -6.84
N SER A 40 -7.59 -4.62 -6.27
CA SER A 40 -8.79 -5.35 -6.70
C SER A 40 -9.19 -4.98 -8.13
N VAL A 41 -9.12 -3.70 -8.50
CA VAL A 41 -9.32 -3.22 -9.88
C VAL A 41 -8.30 -3.82 -10.83
N LYS A 42 -7.02 -3.88 -10.47
CA LYS A 42 -6.00 -4.52 -11.32
C LYS A 42 -6.25 -6.02 -11.50
N ALA A 43 -6.62 -6.73 -10.43
CA ALA A 43 -6.98 -8.14 -10.53
C ALA A 43 -8.18 -8.37 -11.45
N ALA A 44 -9.21 -7.53 -11.35
CA ALA A 44 -10.37 -7.57 -12.24
C ALA A 44 -10.01 -7.19 -13.69
N ALA A 45 -9.15 -6.19 -13.90
CA ALA A 45 -8.68 -5.82 -15.22
C ALA A 45 -7.90 -6.98 -15.89
N ILE A 46 -7.07 -7.70 -15.13
CA ILE A 46 -6.38 -8.92 -15.60
C ILE A 46 -7.39 -9.98 -16.05
N ALA A 47 -8.47 -10.18 -15.30
CA ALA A 47 -9.55 -11.10 -15.69
C ALA A 47 -10.30 -10.65 -16.97
N HIS A 48 -10.09 -9.42 -17.42
CA HIS A 48 -10.63 -8.86 -18.67
C HIS A 48 -9.52 -8.61 -19.71
N ASP A 49 -8.45 -9.40 -19.71
CA ASP A 49 -7.35 -9.38 -20.69
C ASP A 49 -6.51 -8.10 -20.73
N TYR A 50 -6.54 -7.29 -19.68
CA TYR A 50 -5.53 -6.25 -19.47
C TYR A 50 -4.30 -6.83 -18.78
N TRP A 51 -3.13 -6.24 -19.03
CA TRP A 51 -1.88 -6.67 -18.41
C TRP A 51 -1.51 -5.71 -17.27
N ALA A 52 -1.17 -6.26 -16.11
CA ALA A 52 -0.75 -5.46 -14.98
C ALA A 52 0.22 -6.26 -14.10
N THR A 53 1.18 -5.57 -13.50
CA THR A 53 2.02 -6.17 -12.44
C THR A 53 1.42 -5.89 -11.08
N GLN A 54 1.88 -6.56 -10.02
CA GLN A 54 1.54 -6.17 -8.64
C GLN A 54 2.28 -4.89 -8.20
N GLY A 55 3.33 -4.52 -8.92
CA GLY A 55 4.21 -3.39 -8.67
C GLY A 55 3.48 -2.05 -8.63
N ARG A 56 4.14 -1.10 -7.98
CA ARG A 56 3.73 0.30 -7.89
C ARG A 56 4.89 1.14 -8.38
N ILE A 57 4.60 2.21 -9.09
CA ILE A 57 5.56 3.20 -9.54
C ILE A 57 5.47 4.36 -8.55
N PRO A 58 6.35 4.42 -7.53
CA PRO A 58 6.31 5.51 -6.56
C PRO A 58 6.75 6.83 -7.22
N PHE A 59 6.32 7.97 -6.69
CA PHE A 59 7.04 9.23 -6.83
C PHE A 59 7.99 9.44 -5.64
N TYR A 60 9.13 10.07 -5.89
CA TYR A 60 10.13 10.46 -4.90
C TYR A 60 10.35 11.98 -4.94
N PRO A 61 10.85 12.59 -3.84
CA PRO A 61 11.03 14.04 -3.74
C PRO A 61 11.89 14.65 -4.86
N ASP A 62 12.99 13.98 -5.23
CA ASP A 62 13.95 14.45 -6.23
C ASP A 62 13.78 13.73 -7.58
N ASP A 63 12.55 13.37 -7.90
CA ASP A 63 12.25 12.78 -9.19
C ASP A 63 12.45 13.78 -10.33
N SER A 64 12.92 13.26 -11.45
CA SER A 64 12.97 13.94 -12.73
C SER A 64 12.06 13.22 -13.73
N VAL A 65 11.81 13.85 -14.89
CA VAL A 65 11.02 13.26 -15.97
C VAL A 65 11.61 11.92 -16.41
N GLU A 66 12.93 11.85 -16.54
CA GLU A 66 13.70 10.65 -16.91
C GLU A 66 13.49 9.50 -15.94
N ARG A 67 13.52 9.80 -14.63
CA ARG A 67 13.38 8.78 -13.58
C ARG A 67 11.98 8.21 -13.50
N VAL A 68 10.96 9.05 -13.67
CA VAL A 68 9.57 8.59 -13.74
C VAL A 68 9.33 7.81 -15.04
N LEU A 69 9.85 8.30 -16.17
CA LEU A 69 9.78 7.61 -17.46
C LEU A 69 10.40 6.21 -17.40
N GLY A 70 11.58 6.08 -16.80
CA GLY A 70 12.28 4.80 -16.63
C GLY A 70 11.47 3.79 -15.83
N ARG A 71 10.85 4.22 -14.72
CA ARG A 71 9.97 3.35 -13.92
C ARG A 71 8.65 3.01 -14.61
N ILE A 72 8.11 3.92 -15.44
CA ILE A 72 6.95 3.61 -16.28
C ILE A 72 7.32 2.54 -17.31
N LEU A 73 8.44 2.71 -18.01
CA LEU A 73 8.93 1.72 -18.97
C LEU A 73 9.17 0.37 -18.31
N GLU A 74 9.82 0.35 -17.15
CA GLU A 74 10.01 -0.86 -16.34
C GLU A 74 8.67 -1.49 -15.95
N GLY A 75 7.70 -0.70 -15.48
CA GLY A 75 6.37 -1.19 -15.12
C GLY A 75 5.63 -1.84 -16.29
N ILE A 76 5.73 -1.26 -17.49
CA ILE A 76 5.15 -1.81 -18.73
C ILE A 76 5.87 -3.10 -19.13
N TYR A 77 7.21 -3.07 -19.16
CA TYR A 77 8.04 -4.22 -19.48
C TYR A 77 7.72 -5.43 -18.59
N GLU A 78 7.66 -5.22 -17.27
CA GLU A 78 7.31 -6.26 -16.31
C GLU A 78 5.87 -6.75 -16.48
N ALA A 79 4.91 -5.87 -16.85
CA ALA A 79 3.53 -6.26 -17.11
C ALA A 79 3.43 -7.19 -18.33
N VAL A 80 4.14 -6.86 -19.42
CA VAL A 80 4.22 -7.67 -20.63
C VAL A 80 4.86 -9.03 -20.32
N LEU A 81 6.00 -9.06 -19.61
CA LEU A 81 6.65 -10.31 -19.24
C LEU A 81 5.80 -11.19 -18.33
N THR A 82 5.11 -10.59 -17.35
CA THR A 82 4.25 -11.33 -16.43
C THR A 82 3.09 -11.99 -17.18
N ALA A 83 2.49 -11.27 -18.13
CA ALA A 83 1.39 -11.77 -18.93
C ALA A 83 1.85 -12.80 -19.98
N ARG A 84 3.00 -12.56 -20.62
CA ARG A 84 3.56 -13.40 -21.68
C ARG A 84 5.08 -13.52 -21.58
N PRO A 85 5.60 -14.52 -20.85
CA PRO A 85 7.04 -14.73 -20.71
C PRO A 85 7.78 -14.88 -22.05
N HIS A 86 7.16 -15.53 -23.03
CA HIS A 86 7.74 -15.71 -24.38
C HIS A 86 7.87 -14.41 -25.19
N ALA A 87 7.22 -13.31 -24.78
CA ALA A 87 7.41 -12.01 -25.41
C ALA A 87 8.84 -11.48 -25.25
N ALA A 88 9.61 -11.99 -24.29
CA ALA A 88 11.00 -11.60 -24.04
C ALA A 88 11.91 -11.69 -25.27
N GLU A 89 11.62 -12.60 -26.20
CA GLU A 89 12.40 -12.80 -27.43
C GLU A 89 12.09 -11.76 -28.52
N GLN A 90 11.01 -11.00 -28.37
CA GLN A 90 10.60 -10.05 -29.39
C GLN A 90 11.50 -8.80 -29.43
N PRO A 91 11.74 -8.21 -30.62
CA PRO A 91 12.63 -7.07 -30.77
C PRO A 91 12.26 -5.84 -29.91
N ALA A 92 10.97 -5.60 -29.67
CA ALA A 92 10.50 -4.52 -28.82
C ALA A 92 10.87 -4.76 -27.34
N MET A 93 10.71 -6.00 -26.85
CA MET A 93 11.06 -6.38 -25.49
C MET A 93 12.57 -6.37 -25.26
N GLN A 94 13.38 -6.81 -26.22
CA GLN A 94 14.84 -6.76 -26.13
C GLN A 94 15.36 -5.31 -26.05
N ARG A 95 14.80 -4.40 -26.86
CA ARG A 95 15.14 -2.96 -26.79
C ARG A 95 14.73 -2.36 -25.45
N ALA A 96 13.49 -2.62 -25.00
CA ALA A 96 13.04 -2.19 -23.69
C ALA A 96 13.93 -2.71 -22.56
N GLN A 97 14.35 -3.97 -22.62
CA GLN A 97 15.25 -4.57 -21.63
C GLN A 97 16.58 -3.82 -21.51
N GLN A 98 17.16 -3.35 -22.62
CA GLN A 98 18.40 -2.56 -22.59
C GLN A 98 18.21 -1.27 -21.80
N TYR A 99 17.13 -0.53 -22.05
CA TYR A 99 16.81 0.69 -21.30
C TYR A 99 16.46 0.41 -19.83
N VAL A 100 15.68 -0.63 -19.53
CA VAL A 100 15.36 -1.00 -18.14
C VAL A 100 16.62 -1.38 -17.37
N ARG A 101 17.54 -2.14 -17.99
CA ARG A 101 18.84 -2.47 -17.39
C ARG A 101 19.67 -1.20 -17.15
N ALA A 102 19.85 -0.37 -18.17
CA ALA A 102 20.60 0.89 -18.04
C ALA A 102 20.00 1.81 -16.96
N PHE A 103 18.66 1.90 -16.89
CA PHE A 103 17.96 2.65 -15.87
C PHE A 103 18.21 2.08 -14.46
N ARG A 104 18.09 0.76 -14.26
CA ARG A 104 18.39 0.13 -12.96
C ARG A 104 19.83 0.35 -12.51
N LEU A 105 20.79 0.37 -13.44
CA LEU A 105 22.20 0.63 -13.16
C LEU A 105 22.50 2.07 -12.76
N THR A 106 21.69 3.02 -13.22
CA THR A 106 21.90 4.47 -12.99
C THR A 106 20.97 5.05 -11.91
N GLY A 107 19.83 4.40 -11.66
CA GLY A 107 18.72 4.91 -10.85
C GLY A 107 18.68 4.41 -9.40
N GLY A 108 19.48 3.41 -9.02
CA GLY A 108 19.56 2.89 -7.66
C GLY A 108 21.02 2.71 -7.25
N GLY A 109 21.40 3.23 -6.07
CA GLY A 109 22.78 3.27 -5.54
C GLY A 109 23.41 1.92 -5.21
N GLY A 110 23.52 1.02 -6.17
CA GLY A 110 24.32 -0.20 -6.13
C GLY A 110 25.48 -0.06 -7.09
N SER A 111 26.70 0.02 -6.57
CA SER A 111 27.91 -0.13 -7.34
C SER A 111 27.86 -1.46 -8.11
N LEU A 112 27.85 -1.40 -9.44
CA LEU A 112 28.27 -2.57 -10.21
C LEU A 112 29.79 -2.57 -10.21
N SER A 113 30.35 -3.22 -9.19
CA SER A 113 31.69 -3.76 -9.28
C SER A 113 31.72 -4.70 -10.47
N VAL A 114 32.34 -4.25 -11.56
CA VAL A 114 32.84 -5.13 -12.61
C VAL A 114 33.99 -5.91 -11.98
N ALA A 115 33.66 -7.04 -11.35
CA ALA A 115 34.62 -7.99 -10.82
C ALA A 115 34.17 -9.39 -11.27
N GLY A 116 34.77 -9.87 -12.35
CA GLY A 116 34.46 -11.17 -12.94
C GLY A 116 35.45 -11.53 -14.04
N PHE A 117 36.71 -11.75 -13.65
CA PHE A 117 37.72 -12.46 -14.43
C PHE A 117 37.24 -13.89 -14.71
N GLY A 118 37.38 -14.34 -15.97
CA GLY A 118 37.18 -15.74 -16.38
C GLY A 118 37.10 -15.83 -17.91
N GLY A 119 38.23 -16.15 -18.55
CA GLY A 119 38.43 -15.98 -19.99
C GLY A 119 37.50 -16.77 -20.90
N SER A 120 36.96 -16.10 -21.92
CA SER A 120 36.90 -16.56 -23.31
C SER A 120 36.52 -15.35 -24.19
N LEU A 121 37.30 -15.12 -25.25
CA LEU A 121 37.15 -14.01 -26.18
C LEU A 121 35.89 -14.17 -27.03
N THR A 122 34.86 -13.41 -26.73
CA THR A 122 33.89 -12.96 -27.73
C THR A 122 33.50 -11.52 -27.39
N GLN A 123 33.99 -10.56 -28.17
CA GLN A 123 33.64 -9.14 -28.03
C GLN A 123 32.19 -8.93 -28.43
N THR A 124 31.26 -9.10 -27.50
CA THR A 124 30.00 -8.35 -27.53
C THR A 124 30.18 -7.15 -26.63
N THR A 125 30.67 -6.05 -27.20
CA THR A 125 30.45 -4.71 -26.64
C THR A 125 28.94 -4.49 -26.60
N ALA A 126 28.31 -4.83 -25.48
CA ALA A 126 26.99 -4.30 -25.18
C ALA A 126 27.17 -2.78 -25.07
N ALA A 127 26.85 -2.07 -26.16
CA ALA A 127 26.83 -0.62 -26.15
C ALA A 127 25.91 -0.20 -25.01
N ILE A 128 26.49 0.36 -23.95
CA ILE A 128 25.73 0.89 -22.83
C ILE A 128 25.02 2.13 -23.40
N THR A 129 23.76 1.97 -23.80
CA THR A 129 22.94 3.12 -24.20
C THR A 129 22.93 4.10 -23.02
N PRO A 130 23.44 5.34 -23.20
CA PRO A 130 23.48 6.30 -22.12
C PRO A 130 22.05 6.55 -21.63
N ALA A 131 21.85 6.74 -20.32
CA ALA A 131 20.54 7.05 -19.75
C ALA A 131 19.87 8.28 -20.42
N ALA A 132 20.66 9.19 -21.02
CA ALA A 132 20.18 10.31 -21.81
C ALA A 132 19.34 9.89 -23.04
N GLY A 133 19.59 8.71 -23.62
CA GLY A 133 18.80 8.15 -24.72
C GLY A 133 17.36 7.81 -24.32
N LEU A 134 17.07 7.64 -23.02
CA LEU A 134 15.73 7.32 -22.55
C LEU A 134 14.74 8.46 -22.78
N ILE A 135 15.17 9.73 -22.72
CA ILE A 135 14.28 10.86 -23.01
C ILE A 135 13.85 10.84 -24.47
N LEU A 136 14.82 10.59 -25.35
CA LEU A 136 14.64 10.67 -26.80
C LEU A 136 13.86 9.47 -27.33
N ASP A 137 14.25 8.26 -26.93
CA ASP A 137 13.68 7.02 -27.48
C ASP A 137 12.68 6.34 -26.55
N GLY A 138 12.66 6.66 -25.25
CA GLY A 138 11.78 6.03 -24.27
C GLY A 138 10.30 6.07 -24.65
N PRO A 139 9.74 7.21 -25.08
CA PRO A 139 8.35 7.27 -25.55
C PRO A 139 8.06 6.34 -26.74
N ARG A 140 9.01 6.20 -27.66
CA ARG A 140 8.90 5.29 -28.81
C ARG A 140 8.93 3.83 -28.33
N VAL A 141 9.86 3.46 -27.46
CA VAL A 141 9.96 2.11 -26.90
C VAL A 141 8.70 1.75 -26.12
N ILE A 142 8.17 2.67 -25.32
CA ILE A 142 6.88 2.50 -24.62
C ILE A 142 5.76 2.22 -25.61
N ARG A 143 5.65 3.01 -26.69
CA ARG A 143 4.63 2.79 -27.72
C ARG A 143 4.72 1.39 -28.33
N GLU A 144 5.92 0.95 -28.70
CA GLU A 144 6.12 -0.38 -29.28
C GLU A 144 5.72 -1.51 -28.30
N LEU A 145 5.97 -1.34 -27.00
CA LEU A 145 5.50 -2.29 -25.98
C LEU A 145 3.97 -2.27 -25.82
N LEU A 146 3.35 -1.10 -25.92
CA LEU A 146 1.90 -0.96 -25.84
C LEU A 146 1.23 -1.53 -27.10
N ASP A 147 1.80 -1.35 -28.28
CA ASP A 147 1.35 -1.97 -29.52
C ASP A 147 1.41 -3.50 -29.41
N LEU A 148 2.50 -4.02 -28.83
CA LEU A 148 2.61 -5.45 -28.53
C LEU A 148 1.51 -5.93 -27.55
N ALA A 149 1.22 -5.12 -26.52
CA ALA A 149 0.16 -5.42 -25.57
C ALA A 149 -1.23 -5.41 -26.19
N LEU A 150 -1.52 -4.43 -27.05
CA LEU A 150 -2.78 -4.31 -27.77
C LEU A 150 -2.97 -5.41 -28.82
N ALA A 151 -1.89 -5.89 -29.43
CA ALA A 151 -1.96 -7.02 -30.37
C ALA A 151 -2.34 -8.35 -29.69
N ASN A 152 -2.24 -8.44 -28.36
CA ASN A 152 -2.33 -9.70 -27.61
C ASN A 152 -3.22 -9.63 -26.36
N GLY A 153 -3.88 -8.49 -26.13
CA GLY A 153 -4.65 -8.14 -24.95
C GLY A 153 -5.31 -6.77 -25.15
N ARG A 154 -5.81 -6.16 -24.08
CA ARG A 154 -6.55 -4.88 -24.16
C ARG A 154 -5.74 -3.65 -23.76
N GLY A 155 -4.50 -3.86 -23.32
CA GLY A 155 -3.60 -2.80 -22.87
C GLY A 155 -2.93 -3.13 -21.54
N VAL A 156 -2.27 -2.14 -20.95
CA VAL A 156 -1.49 -2.22 -19.72
C VAL A 156 -2.06 -1.28 -18.66
N VAL A 157 -2.24 -1.78 -17.44
CA VAL A 157 -2.68 -0.99 -16.27
C VAL A 157 -1.50 -0.76 -15.32
N LEU A 158 -1.14 0.50 -15.11
CA LEU A 158 -0.10 0.95 -14.20
C LEU A 158 -0.67 1.63 -12.96
N HIS A 159 0.03 1.48 -11.85
CA HIS A 159 -0.30 2.09 -10.57
C HIS A 159 0.82 3.02 -10.14
N LEU A 160 0.58 4.33 -10.24
CA LEU A 160 1.48 5.37 -9.75
C LEU A 160 1.06 5.77 -8.33
N ASN A 161 2.00 5.84 -7.40
CA ASN A 161 1.68 6.02 -5.97
C ASN A 161 2.69 6.95 -5.27
N ASN A 162 2.55 7.09 -3.95
CA ASN A 162 3.51 7.74 -3.06
C ASN A 162 3.49 9.27 -3.11
N LEU A 163 2.46 9.88 -3.72
CA LEU A 163 2.26 11.33 -3.68
C LEU A 163 2.03 11.84 -2.25
N GLU A 164 1.45 11.01 -1.38
CA GLU A 164 1.19 11.33 0.02
C GLU A 164 2.45 11.52 0.87
N ASN A 165 3.60 11.03 0.38
CA ASN A 165 4.89 11.13 1.08
C ASN A 165 5.76 12.27 0.54
N LEU A 166 5.25 13.06 -0.40
CA LEU A 166 5.94 14.22 -0.94
C LEU A 166 5.59 15.46 -0.12
N SER A 167 6.55 16.39 -0.02
CA SER A 167 6.27 17.75 0.42
C SER A 167 5.47 18.51 -0.65
N ASP A 168 4.92 19.68 -0.33
CA ASP A 168 4.20 20.52 -1.29
C ASP A 168 5.04 20.81 -2.55
N LYS A 169 6.33 21.09 -2.36
CA LYS A 169 7.29 21.26 -3.47
C LYS A 169 7.43 19.98 -4.29
N GLY A 170 7.48 18.82 -3.63
CA GLY A 170 7.54 17.53 -4.30
C GLY A 170 6.26 17.22 -5.10
N VAL A 171 5.09 17.57 -4.57
CA VAL A 171 3.80 17.40 -5.28
C VAL A 171 3.73 18.34 -6.50
N ALA A 172 4.20 19.58 -6.37
CA ALA A 172 4.30 20.51 -7.51
C ALA A 172 5.25 19.96 -8.60
N ASN A 173 6.42 19.44 -8.22
CA ASN A 173 7.35 18.78 -9.13
C ASN A 173 6.71 17.56 -9.80
N ALA A 174 5.98 16.73 -9.05
CA ALA A 174 5.25 15.59 -9.62
C ALA A 174 4.21 16.05 -10.65
N ALA A 175 3.51 17.16 -10.43
CA ALA A 175 2.60 17.76 -11.39
C ALA A 175 3.32 18.20 -12.68
N ASP A 176 4.49 18.82 -12.57
CA ASP A 176 5.31 19.22 -13.72
C ASP A 176 5.80 18.02 -14.53
N ILE A 177 6.18 16.93 -13.84
CA ILE A 177 6.57 15.68 -14.49
C ILE A 177 5.38 15.05 -15.21
N LEU A 178 4.22 14.94 -14.55
CA LEU A 178 3.00 14.41 -15.17
C LEU A 178 2.60 15.23 -16.40
N ARG A 179 2.71 16.55 -16.35
CA ARG A 179 2.46 17.44 -17.49
C ARG A 179 3.42 17.15 -18.64
N SER A 180 4.70 17.00 -18.34
CA SER A 180 5.75 16.74 -19.35
C SER A 180 5.60 15.35 -19.99
N LEU A 181 5.11 14.37 -19.24
CA LEU A 181 4.87 13.00 -19.72
C LEU A 181 3.50 12.81 -20.39
N ARG A 182 2.60 13.80 -20.27
CA ARG A 182 1.21 13.71 -20.74
C ARG A 182 1.11 13.18 -22.17
N ASP A 183 1.61 13.96 -23.12
CA ASP A 183 1.48 13.66 -24.55
C ASP A 183 2.40 12.53 -25.02
N PRO A 184 3.70 12.49 -24.65
CA PRO A 184 4.58 11.44 -25.16
C PRO A 184 4.26 10.06 -24.57
N VAL A 185 3.68 9.98 -23.36
CA VAL A 185 3.52 8.71 -22.63
C VAL A 185 2.09 8.48 -22.16
N LEU A 186 1.53 9.36 -21.32
CA LEU A 186 0.28 9.07 -20.62
C LEU A 186 -0.93 8.96 -21.57
N LEU A 187 -0.90 9.65 -22.70
CA LEU A 187 -1.95 9.61 -23.72
C LEU A 187 -1.79 8.48 -24.75
N GLN A 188 -0.73 7.66 -24.67
CA GLN A 188 -0.55 6.53 -25.59
C GLN A 188 -1.71 5.54 -25.47
N ALA A 189 -2.16 5.01 -26.61
CA ALA A 189 -3.19 3.98 -26.66
C ALA A 189 -2.72 2.71 -25.93
N GLY A 190 -3.67 2.01 -25.31
CA GLY A 190 -3.41 0.82 -24.50
C GLY A 190 -2.82 1.11 -23.12
N LEU A 191 -2.52 2.36 -22.76
CA LEU A 191 -2.03 2.68 -21.42
C LEU A 191 -3.13 3.19 -20.49
N HIS A 192 -3.29 2.52 -19.35
CA HIS A 192 -4.22 2.88 -18.29
C HIS A 192 -3.46 3.18 -17.01
N VAL A 193 -3.65 4.36 -16.44
CA VAL A 193 -2.92 4.83 -15.26
C VAL A 193 -3.88 5.06 -14.11
N LEU A 194 -3.55 4.47 -12.96
CA LEU A 194 -4.17 4.72 -11.67
C LEU A 194 -3.17 5.49 -10.80
N LEU A 195 -3.39 6.78 -10.63
CA LEU A 195 -2.60 7.65 -9.74
C LEU A 195 -3.22 7.66 -8.34
N VAL A 196 -2.45 7.34 -7.31
CA VAL A 196 -2.96 7.12 -5.95
C VAL A 196 -2.19 7.95 -4.94
N GLY A 197 -2.91 8.54 -3.98
CA GLY A 197 -2.33 9.33 -2.90
C GLY A 197 -3.38 9.88 -1.93
N THR A 198 -3.04 10.89 -1.13
CA THR A 198 -4.04 11.64 -0.36
C THR A 198 -4.95 12.46 -1.26
N ALA A 199 -6.14 12.82 -0.78
CA ALA A 199 -7.07 13.63 -1.56
C ALA A 199 -6.43 14.97 -1.96
N GLU A 200 -5.71 15.61 -1.05
CA GLU A 200 -5.02 16.88 -1.28
C GLU A 200 -3.88 16.70 -2.30
N ALA A 201 -2.98 15.73 -2.10
CA ALA A 201 -1.81 15.54 -2.95
C ALA A 201 -2.20 15.16 -4.38
N VAL A 202 -3.19 14.28 -4.55
CA VAL A 202 -3.70 13.88 -5.86
C VAL A 202 -4.39 15.05 -6.56
N THR A 203 -5.22 15.80 -5.83
CA THR A 203 -5.87 17.00 -6.37
C THR A 203 -4.82 18.01 -6.81
N ALA A 204 -3.83 18.32 -5.97
CA ALA A 204 -2.76 19.24 -6.29
C ALA A 204 -1.96 18.78 -7.53
N ALA A 205 -1.57 17.50 -7.59
CA ALA A 205 -0.80 16.95 -8.71
C ALA A 205 -1.56 16.97 -10.05
N THR A 206 -2.88 16.75 -10.03
CA THR A 206 -3.70 16.62 -11.24
C THR A 206 -4.36 17.94 -11.68
N THR A 207 -4.50 18.90 -10.77
CA THR A 207 -5.16 20.19 -11.04
C THR A 207 -4.22 21.38 -11.13
N ALA A 208 -2.93 21.23 -10.81
CA ALA A 208 -1.95 22.32 -10.95
C ALA A 208 -1.90 22.89 -12.39
N HIS A 209 -2.03 22.02 -13.39
CA HIS A 209 -1.93 22.38 -14.82
C HIS A 209 -3.24 22.16 -15.55
N GLN A 210 -3.68 23.13 -16.36
CA GLN A 210 -4.92 23.04 -17.15
C GLN A 210 -4.93 21.81 -18.08
N GLN A 211 -3.77 21.45 -18.62
CA GLN A 211 -3.58 20.30 -19.51
C GLN A 211 -3.83 18.95 -18.82
N LEU A 212 -3.64 18.87 -17.50
CA LEU A 212 -3.87 17.66 -16.71
C LEU A 212 -5.32 17.53 -16.23
N ARG A 213 -5.98 18.67 -15.94
CA ARG A 213 -7.38 18.71 -15.47
C ARG A 213 -8.36 18.02 -16.40
N SER A 214 -8.15 18.13 -17.72
CA SER A 214 -9.04 17.52 -18.72
C SER A 214 -8.75 16.04 -18.99
N VAL A 215 -7.66 15.51 -18.42
CA VAL A 215 -7.14 14.18 -18.75
C VAL A 215 -7.36 13.19 -17.61
N PHE A 216 -7.27 13.65 -16.37
CA PHE A 216 -7.47 12.81 -15.18
C PHE A 216 -8.89 12.89 -14.66
N SER A 217 -9.53 11.75 -14.46
CA SER A 217 -10.78 11.62 -13.70
C SER A 217 -10.45 11.40 -12.22
N LEU A 218 -10.91 12.29 -11.34
CA LEU A 218 -10.67 12.21 -9.90
C LEU A 218 -11.78 11.43 -9.18
N LEU A 219 -11.38 10.46 -8.36
CA LEU A 219 -12.21 9.71 -7.44
C LEU A 219 -11.68 9.90 -6.02
N THR A 220 -12.49 10.47 -5.12
CA THR A 220 -12.14 10.63 -3.72
C THR A 220 -12.82 9.55 -2.90
N LEU A 221 -12.04 8.77 -2.16
CA LEU A 221 -12.54 7.76 -1.23
C LEU A 221 -12.76 8.36 0.15
N GLU A 222 -13.98 8.23 0.64
CA GLU A 222 -14.35 8.54 2.02
C GLU A 222 -13.95 7.42 2.98
N ALA A 223 -14.29 7.52 4.26
CA ALA A 223 -14.17 6.41 5.21
C ALA A 223 -15.10 5.25 4.80
N MET A 224 -14.68 4.00 5.02
CA MET A 224 -15.51 2.83 4.73
C MET A 224 -16.59 2.68 5.81
N PRO A 225 -17.89 2.58 5.48
CA PRO A 225 -18.94 2.40 6.47
C PRO A 225 -18.67 1.23 7.44
N LEU A 226 -19.09 1.36 8.70
CA LEU A 226 -18.85 0.33 9.72
C LEU A 226 -19.39 -1.05 9.31
N GLU A 227 -20.55 -1.08 8.64
CA GLU A 227 -21.16 -2.29 8.09
C GLU A 227 -20.25 -3.00 7.08
N ASP A 228 -19.62 -2.24 6.17
CA ASP A 228 -18.65 -2.74 5.21
C ASP A 228 -17.38 -3.25 5.91
N VAL A 229 -16.93 -2.58 6.97
CA VAL A 229 -15.79 -3.03 7.78
C VAL A 229 -16.09 -4.36 8.46
N GLN A 230 -17.29 -4.52 9.02
CA GLN A 230 -17.72 -5.77 9.63
C GLN A 230 -17.83 -6.88 8.59
N ALA A 231 -18.39 -6.59 7.42
CA ALA A 231 -18.47 -7.53 6.30
C ALA A 231 -17.07 -7.94 5.79
N LEU A 232 -16.13 -6.99 5.70
CA LEU A 232 -14.74 -7.22 5.35
C LEU A 232 -14.06 -8.16 6.35
N LEU A 233 -14.22 -7.91 7.65
CA LEU A 233 -13.69 -8.78 8.71
C LEU A 233 -14.29 -10.18 8.63
N ALA A 234 -15.61 -10.30 8.46
CA ALA A 234 -16.28 -11.59 8.33
C ALA A 234 -15.79 -12.38 7.09
N ALA A 235 -15.60 -11.71 5.95
CA ALA A 235 -15.01 -12.32 4.76
C ALA A 235 -13.56 -12.76 4.99
N ARG A 236 -12.77 -11.94 5.70
CA ARG A 236 -11.40 -12.27 6.07
C ARG A 236 -11.32 -13.48 6.98
N TYR A 237 -12.14 -13.54 8.02
CA TYR A 237 -12.17 -14.68 8.94
C TYR A 237 -12.56 -15.96 8.21
N ARG A 238 -13.58 -15.93 7.34
CA ARG A 238 -13.98 -17.10 6.54
C ARG A 238 -12.86 -17.63 5.66
N HIS A 239 -12.08 -16.76 5.03
CA HIS A 239 -10.97 -17.17 4.17
C HIS A 239 -9.77 -17.71 4.93
N LEU A 240 -9.59 -17.30 6.19
CA LEU A 240 -8.52 -17.78 7.06
C LEU A 240 -8.90 -19.05 7.83
N VAL A 241 -10.10 -19.60 7.61
CA VAL A 241 -10.50 -20.89 8.19
C VAL A 241 -9.67 -22.00 7.57
N LEU A 242 -8.86 -22.66 8.39
CA LEU A 242 -8.05 -23.82 7.98
C LEU A 242 -8.88 -25.12 7.92
N ASP A 243 -9.85 -25.27 8.83
CA ASP A 243 -10.74 -26.42 8.89
C ASP A 243 -12.18 -26.00 8.55
N ALA A 244 -12.60 -26.31 7.33
CA ALA A 244 -13.93 -25.98 6.81
C ALA A 244 -15.07 -26.63 7.62
N ARG A 245 -14.79 -27.62 8.48
CA ARG A 245 -15.79 -28.25 9.36
C ARG A 245 -16.03 -27.46 10.64
N ARG A 246 -15.18 -26.48 10.95
CA ARG A 246 -15.32 -25.62 12.13
C ARG A 246 -15.87 -24.27 11.74
N ALA A 247 -16.84 -23.79 12.52
CA ALA A 247 -17.27 -22.40 12.40
C ALA A 247 -16.08 -21.49 12.74
N PRO A 248 -15.83 -20.43 11.95
CA PRO A 248 -14.81 -19.44 12.29
C PRO A 248 -15.15 -18.80 13.63
N THR A 249 -14.25 -18.88 14.61
CA THR A 249 -14.33 -18.08 15.83
C THR A 249 -13.67 -16.73 15.56
N PRO A 250 -14.42 -15.62 15.48
CA PRO A 250 -13.83 -14.32 15.25
C PRO A 250 -12.90 -13.94 16.40
N PRO A 251 -11.67 -13.45 16.14
CA PRO A 251 -10.76 -13.03 17.20
C PRO A 251 -11.23 -11.79 17.96
N ALA A 252 -12.09 -10.96 17.33
CA ALA A 252 -12.67 -9.77 17.94
C ALA A 252 -14.20 -9.81 17.86
N ALA A 253 -14.87 -9.44 18.94
CA ALA A 253 -16.32 -9.29 18.98
C ALA A 253 -16.78 -8.10 18.12
N PRO A 254 -17.96 -8.16 17.46
CA PRO A 254 -18.48 -7.06 16.65
C PRO A 254 -18.58 -5.74 17.42
N ASP A 255 -18.96 -5.78 18.70
CA ASP A 255 -19.09 -4.61 19.56
C ASP A 255 -17.73 -3.92 19.82
N ALA A 256 -16.65 -4.69 19.91
CA ALA A 256 -15.30 -4.14 20.05
C ALA A 256 -14.89 -3.38 18.78
N VAL A 257 -15.20 -3.93 17.60
CA VAL A 257 -14.98 -3.26 16.31
C VAL A 257 -15.80 -1.98 16.24
N ALA A 258 -17.09 -2.03 16.58
CA ALA A 258 -17.98 -0.87 16.58
C ALA A 258 -17.53 0.24 17.54
N THR A 259 -16.98 -0.14 18.70
CA THR A 259 -16.46 0.80 19.71
C THR A 259 -15.15 1.46 19.26
N LEU A 260 -14.26 0.69 18.62
CA LEU A 260 -12.96 1.20 18.17
C LEU A 260 -13.07 2.01 16.88
N TYR A 261 -13.97 1.65 15.97
CA TYR A 261 -14.06 2.28 14.65
C TYR A 261 -14.14 3.82 14.66
N PRO A 262 -14.97 4.48 15.50
CA PRO A 262 -15.01 5.93 15.59
C PRO A 262 -13.69 6.58 16.01
N LEU A 263 -12.87 5.90 16.83
CA LEU A 263 -11.58 6.42 17.31
C LEU A 263 -10.53 6.52 16.20
N PHE A 264 -10.67 5.70 15.16
CA PHE A 264 -9.76 5.68 14.02
C PHE A 264 -10.27 6.51 12.83
N HIS A 265 -11.46 7.11 12.93
CA HIS A 265 -12.03 7.99 11.89
C HIS A 265 -11.96 7.40 10.46
N GLY A 266 -12.16 6.08 10.33
CA GLY A 266 -12.08 5.39 9.03
C GLY A 266 -10.68 4.93 8.59
N ASP A 267 -9.63 5.16 9.39
CA ASP A 267 -8.33 4.52 9.19
C ASP A 267 -8.43 3.03 9.51
N LEU A 268 -8.72 2.23 8.49
CA LEU A 268 -8.79 0.77 8.61
C LEU A 268 -7.45 0.16 8.99
N ARG A 269 -6.33 0.77 8.60
CA ARG A 269 -5.00 0.24 8.94
C ARG A 269 -4.76 0.37 10.44
N GLY A 270 -5.04 1.55 11.00
CA GLY A 270 -4.98 1.81 12.44
C GLY A 270 -5.92 0.90 13.23
N LEU A 271 -7.18 0.80 12.80
CA LEU A 271 -8.18 -0.07 13.44
C LEU A 271 -7.76 -1.54 13.46
N LEU A 272 -7.34 -2.09 12.31
CA LEU A 272 -6.93 -3.49 12.22
C LEU A 272 -5.69 -3.78 13.07
N LYS A 273 -4.74 -2.84 13.13
CA LYS A 273 -3.57 -2.95 13.99
C LYS A 273 -3.94 -2.95 15.48
N ALA A 274 -4.86 -2.07 15.90
CA ALA A 274 -5.32 -2.03 17.28
C ALA A 274 -6.08 -3.31 17.68
N LEU A 275 -6.90 -3.87 16.77
CA LEU A 275 -7.54 -5.16 16.97
C LEU A 275 -6.51 -6.29 17.10
N GLU A 276 -5.50 -6.32 16.22
CA GLU A 276 -4.42 -7.30 16.26
C GLU A 276 -3.62 -7.24 17.57
N GLU A 277 -3.25 -6.04 18.02
CA GLU A 277 -2.53 -5.82 19.28
C GLU A 277 -3.37 -6.27 20.49
N GLY A 278 -4.66 -5.90 20.54
CA GLY A 278 -5.56 -6.31 21.61
C GLY A 278 -5.76 -7.83 21.67
N VAL A 279 -5.93 -8.48 20.52
CA VAL A 279 -6.08 -9.95 20.44
C VAL A 279 -4.77 -10.64 20.85
N SER A 280 -3.62 -10.16 20.39
CA SER A 280 -2.32 -10.77 20.70
C SER A 280 -2.05 -10.78 22.21
N LEU A 281 -2.41 -9.69 22.90
CA LEU A 281 -2.33 -9.60 24.36
C LEU A 281 -3.24 -10.62 25.07
N LEU A 282 -4.48 -10.81 24.57
CA LEU A 282 -5.46 -11.72 25.18
C LEU A 282 -5.13 -13.19 24.95
N VAL A 283 -4.57 -13.53 23.78
CA VAL A 283 -4.15 -14.91 23.44
C VAL A 283 -2.79 -15.25 24.08
N GLY A 284 -2.11 -14.27 24.70
CA GLY A 284 -0.80 -14.47 25.30
C GLY A 284 0.31 -14.68 24.27
N LEU A 285 0.10 -14.23 23.03
CA LEU A 285 1.11 -14.19 21.97
C LEU A 285 1.96 -12.93 22.18
N VAL A 286 2.86 -12.97 23.15
CA VAL A 286 3.86 -11.93 23.37
C VAL A 286 5.21 -12.56 23.06
N GLY A 287 5.84 -12.15 21.95
CA GLY A 287 7.24 -12.46 21.71
C GLY A 287 8.09 -11.62 22.66
N ASP A 288 8.99 -12.25 23.40
CA ASP A 288 9.87 -11.55 24.35
C ASP A 288 10.87 -10.60 23.64
N ALA A 289 11.07 -10.76 22.32
CA ALA A 289 11.90 -9.90 21.47
C ALA A 289 11.57 -10.06 19.96
N PRO A 290 11.95 -9.11 19.08
CA PRO A 290 11.86 -9.27 17.62
C PRO A 290 12.65 -10.50 17.15
N GLY A 291 11.99 -11.42 16.44
CA GLY A 291 12.61 -12.66 15.94
C GLY A 291 12.57 -13.85 16.90
N ALA A 292 12.05 -13.68 18.12
CA ALA A 292 11.82 -14.80 19.02
C ALA A 292 10.63 -15.66 18.52
N PRO A 293 10.70 -17.01 18.63
CA PRO A 293 9.58 -17.87 18.30
C PRO A 293 8.38 -17.52 19.17
N VAL A 294 7.21 -17.40 18.54
CA VAL A 294 5.96 -17.11 19.23
C VAL A 294 5.56 -18.31 20.07
N ALA A 295 5.75 -18.21 21.38
CA ALA A 295 5.27 -19.20 22.33
C ALA A 295 3.90 -18.78 22.86
N LEU A 296 2.95 -19.72 22.93
CA LEU A 296 1.73 -19.53 23.70
C LEU A 296 2.11 -19.45 25.17
N ARG A 297 1.98 -18.28 25.81
CA ARG A 297 2.04 -18.23 27.27
C ARG A 297 0.90 -19.09 27.82
N PRO A 298 1.13 -19.93 28.85
CA PRO A 298 0.03 -20.57 29.55
C PRO A 298 -0.89 -19.47 30.08
N CYS A 299 -2.15 -19.46 29.63
CA CYS A 299 -3.16 -18.56 30.18
C CYS A 299 -3.19 -18.78 31.70
N GLY A 300 -2.74 -17.78 32.47
CA GLY A 300 -2.91 -17.78 33.91
C GLY A 300 -4.41 -17.77 34.27
N PRO A 301 -4.78 -18.09 35.52
CA PRO A 301 -6.17 -18.29 35.97
C PRO A 301 -7.08 -17.05 35.90
N ARG A 302 -6.64 -15.96 35.25
CA ARG A 302 -7.44 -14.75 34.98
C ARG A 302 -8.14 -14.77 33.61
N CYS A 303 -7.84 -15.73 32.74
CA CYS A 303 -8.58 -15.94 31.50
C CYS A 303 -9.74 -16.93 31.71
N SER A 304 -10.66 -16.62 32.63
CA SER A 304 -12.01 -17.19 32.58
C SER A 304 -12.89 -16.22 31.81
N ALA A 305 -13.50 -16.69 30.72
CA ALA A 305 -14.49 -15.96 29.95
C ALA A 305 -15.46 -15.18 30.86
N ALA A 306 -15.62 -13.89 30.61
CA ALA A 306 -16.72 -13.12 31.15
C ALA A 306 -18.00 -13.55 30.45
N THR A 307 -18.56 -14.70 30.83
CA THR A 307 -19.96 -15.03 30.53
C THR A 307 -20.85 -14.35 31.56
N ALA A 308 -21.50 -13.27 31.16
CA ALA A 308 -22.60 -12.68 31.92
C ALA A 308 -23.85 -13.54 31.72
N THR A 309 -24.20 -14.37 32.71
CA THR A 309 -25.54 -14.98 32.79
C THR A 309 -26.46 -14.07 33.60
N CYS A 310 -27.40 -13.41 32.93
CA CYS A 310 -28.49 -12.66 33.56
C CYS A 310 -29.70 -13.57 33.78
N SER A 311 -30.14 -13.72 35.04
CA SER A 311 -31.48 -14.22 35.37
C SER A 311 -32.21 -13.20 36.24
N GLY A 312 -33.12 -12.43 35.65
CA GLY A 312 -33.94 -11.44 36.38
C GLY A 312 -33.22 -10.17 36.84
N ARG A 313 -33.98 -9.24 37.44
CA ARG A 313 -33.64 -7.82 37.65
C ARG A 313 -32.53 -7.49 38.67
N ARG A 314 -31.60 -8.39 39.01
CA ARG A 314 -30.44 -8.03 39.86
C ARG A 314 -29.18 -8.80 39.48
N CYS A 315 -28.13 -8.07 39.10
CA CYS A 315 -26.77 -8.59 38.97
C CYS A 315 -26.02 -8.42 40.30
N HIS A 316 -25.44 -9.50 40.83
CA HIS A 316 -24.51 -9.44 41.95
C HIS A 316 -23.10 -9.87 41.49
N LEU A 317 -22.12 -8.98 41.63
CA LEU A 317 -20.70 -9.33 41.53
C LEU A 317 -20.25 -10.05 42.80
N ARG A 318 -19.85 -11.31 42.71
CA ARG A 318 -19.10 -12.01 43.76
C ARG A 318 -17.62 -12.05 43.40
N ALA A 319 -16.80 -11.34 44.16
CA ALA A 319 -15.35 -11.53 44.18
C ALA A 319 -14.99 -12.55 45.26
N SER A 320 -14.31 -13.65 44.89
CA SER A 320 -13.74 -14.60 45.85
C SER A 320 -12.44 -14.02 46.43
N GLY A 321 -12.48 -13.60 47.70
CA GLY A 321 -11.33 -13.07 48.41
C GLY A 321 -10.39 -14.16 48.94
N SER A 322 -9.08 -14.00 48.72
CA SER A 322 -8.05 -14.74 49.44
C SER A 322 -7.39 -13.83 50.50
N SER A 323 -7.64 -14.18 51.76
CA SER A 323 -7.08 -13.59 52.98
C SER A 323 -5.58 -13.83 53.11
N ARG A 324 -4.78 -12.79 53.42
CA ARG A 324 -3.52 -12.90 54.18
C ARG A 324 -3.34 -11.72 55.13
N ARG A 325 -3.13 -12.07 56.42
CA ARG A 325 -2.84 -11.18 57.57
C ARG A 325 -1.38 -10.68 57.54
N GLY A 326 -1.14 -9.52 58.18
CA GLY A 326 0.15 -8.80 58.27
C GLY A 326 1.25 -9.46 59.14
N PRO A 327 2.30 -8.71 59.55
CA PRO A 327 2.12 -7.75 60.67
C PRO A 327 2.90 -6.42 60.59
N THR A 328 2.53 -5.57 61.55
CA THR A 328 2.87 -4.18 61.91
C THR A 328 4.30 -3.88 62.38
N ARG A 329 4.80 -2.64 62.16
CA ARG A 329 5.54 -1.79 63.13
C ARG A 329 5.87 -0.40 62.51
N SER A 330 5.25 0.68 62.99
CA SER A 330 5.76 1.70 63.95
C SER A 330 6.57 2.86 63.32
N ALA A 331 5.97 4.05 63.33
CA ALA A 331 6.58 5.38 63.11
C ALA A 331 7.36 5.83 64.39
N PRO A 332 8.15 6.95 64.43
CA PRO A 332 7.65 8.32 64.18
C PRO A 332 8.68 9.38 63.66
N THR A 333 8.16 10.61 63.53
CA THR A 333 8.80 11.95 63.70
C THR A 333 9.45 12.69 62.52
N ARG A 334 8.89 13.89 62.27
CA ARG A 334 9.33 15.07 61.47
C ARG A 334 10.46 15.84 62.21
N PRO A 335 11.27 16.74 61.58
CA PRO A 335 10.81 17.94 60.85
C PRO A 335 11.65 18.46 59.63
N ARG A 336 11.05 19.40 58.89
CA ARG A 336 11.61 20.34 57.86
C ARG A 336 12.65 21.32 58.51
N PRO A 337 13.46 22.17 57.80
CA PRO A 337 13.18 22.89 56.53
C PRO A 337 14.39 23.33 55.62
N ARG A 338 14.09 24.17 54.59
CA ARG A 338 14.95 25.09 53.78
C ARG A 338 15.90 24.42 52.76
N SER A 339 16.30 24.96 51.59
CA SER A 339 16.14 26.23 50.85
C SER A 339 16.88 26.09 49.50
N GLY A 340 16.55 26.89 48.47
CA GLY A 340 17.33 27.05 47.21
C GLY A 340 16.42 27.01 45.99
N CYS A 341 15.92 28.11 45.42
CA CYS A 341 16.59 29.24 44.77
C CYS A 341 17.50 28.82 43.59
N GLY A 342 17.00 29.06 42.38
CA GLY A 342 17.70 28.82 41.11
C GLY A 342 16.89 29.36 39.94
N ARG A 343 16.77 30.70 39.83
CA ARG A 343 16.35 31.38 38.59
C ARG A 343 17.57 31.50 37.69
N CYS A 344 17.54 30.87 36.52
CA CYS A 344 18.34 31.28 35.37
C CYS A 344 17.55 32.34 34.59
N GLY A 345 18.23 33.43 34.25
CA GLY A 345 17.74 34.45 33.33
C GLY A 345 18.60 34.50 32.07
N LYS A 346 18.01 35.15 31.06
CA LYS A 346 18.44 35.40 29.68
C LYS A 346 18.19 34.27 28.70
#